data_AF-A0A455U2Q7-F1
#
_entry.id   AF-A0A455U2Q7-F1
#
_cell.length_a   1.000
_cell.length_b   1.000
_cell.length_c   1.000
_cell.angle_alpha   90.00
_cell.angle_beta   90.00
_cell.angle_gamma   90.00
#
_symmetry.space_group_name_H-M   'P 1'
#
loop_
_entity.id
_entity.type
_entity.pdbx_description
1 polymer ?
#
loop_
_entity_poly.entity_id
_entity_poly.type
_entity_poly.pdbx_seq_one_letter_code
_entity_poly.pdbx_strand_id
1 'polypeptide(L)' 'MFDLYIANKNYSSWSLRPWVLMKVLEIPFNEHLMPFEGGFGASHDTLFIFHLQA' A
#
# COMPACT_ATOMS: atom_id res chain seq x y z
N MET A 1 12.06 -9.95 1.52
CA MET A 1 11.00 -9.42 2.41
C MET A 1 9.92 -8.84 1.51
N PHE A 2 8.64 -8.96 1.86
CA PHE A 2 7.56 -8.37 1.04
C PHE A 2 7.23 -6.96 1.52
N ASP A 3 6.92 -6.06 0.59
CA ASP A 3 6.44 -4.71 0.88
C ASP A 3 4.97 -4.60 0.47
N LEU A 4 4.11 -4.28 1.43
CA LEU A 4 2.68 -4.07 1.22
C LEU A 4 2.37 -2.58 1.19
N TYR A 5 2.05 -2.07 0.01
CA TYR A 5 1.58 -0.70 -0.18
C TYR A 5 0.05 -0.66 -0.12
N ILE A 6 -0.51 0.08 0.83
CA ILE A 6 -1.95 0.18 1.05
C ILE A 6 -2.36 1.64 1.26
N ALA A 7 -3.29 2.13 0.44
CA ALA A 7 -3.71 3.52 0.53
C ALA A 7 -4.76 3.76 1.62
N ASN A 8 -5.74 2.87 1.72
CA ASN A 8 -6.76 2.92 2.75
C ASN A 8 -7.30 1.51 3.03
N LYS A 9 -7.16 1.07 4.29
CA LYS A 9 -7.63 -0.24 4.76
C LYS A 9 -9.16 -0.39 4.78
N ASN A 10 -9.88 0.73 4.81
CA ASN A 10 -11.34 0.79 4.94
C ASN A 10 -12.05 1.29 3.67
N TYR A 11 -11.34 1.40 2.53
CA TYR A 11 -11.95 1.87 1.28
C TYR A 11 -12.87 0.82 0.63
N SER A 12 -12.52 -0.47 0.76
CA SER A 12 -13.32 -1.60 0.30
C SER A 12 -12.86 -2.87 1.01
N SER A 13 -13.76 -3.85 1.21
CA SER A 13 -13.38 -5.16 1.75
C SER A 13 -12.30 -5.85 0.91
N TRP A 14 -12.22 -5.55 -0.39
CA TRP A 14 -11.16 -6.07 -1.26
C TRP A 14 -9.78 -5.47 -0.95
N SER A 15 -9.71 -4.22 -0.50
CA SER A 15 -8.45 -3.53 -0.16
C SER A 15 -7.80 -4.07 1.11
N LEU A 16 -8.58 -4.64 2.03
CA LEU A 16 -8.10 -5.19 3.30
C LEU A 16 -7.60 -6.64 3.21
N ARG A 17 -8.10 -7.41 2.23
CA ARG A 17 -7.77 -8.85 2.09
C ARG A 17 -6.27 -9.15 2.03
N PRO A 18 -5.43 -8.40 1.28
CA PRO A 18 -4.00 -8.68 1.24
C PRO A 18 -3.34 -8.56 2.62
N TRP A 19 -3.71 -7.54 3.39
CA TRP A 19 -3.20 -7.33 4.75
C TRP A 19 -3.63 -8.46 5.68
N VAL A 20 -4.92 -8.82 5.67
CA VAL A 20 -5.45 -9.91 6.51
C VAL A 20 -4.79 -11.24 6.16
N LEU A 21 -4.64 -11.54 4.87
CA LEU A 21 -3.99 -12.77 4.41
C LEU A 21 -2.56 -12.87 4.95
N MET A 22 -1.76 -11.82 4.85
CA MET A 22 -0.38 -11.84 5.35
C MET A 22 -0.32 -11.95 6.87
N LYS A 23 -1.23 -11.29 7.60
CA LYS A 23 -1.31 -11.41 9.06
C LYS A 23 -1.74 -12.80 9.53
N VAL A 24 -2.72 -13.42 8.86
CA VAL A 24 -3.23 -14.75 9.20
C VAL A 24 -2.21 -15.85 8.89
N LEU A 25 -1.44 -15.68 7.81
CA LEU A 25 -0.39 -16.63 7.42
C LEU A 25 0.97 -16.37 8.07
N GLU A 26 1.05 -15.41 8.99
CA GLU A 26 2.30 -15.02 9.70
C GLU A 26 3.46 -14.70 8.75
N ILE A 27 3.16 -14.20 7.56
CA ILE A 27 4.18 -13.82 6.57
C ILE A 27 4.79 -12.48 7.02
N PRO A 28 6.12 -12.37 7.18
CA PRO A 28 6.76 -11.11 7.49
C PRO A 28 6.71 -10.17 6.28
N PHE A 29 6.14 -8.98 6.46
CA PHE A 29 6.08 -7.93 5.46
C PHE A 29 6.25 -6.55 6.08
N ASN A 30 6.74 -5.60 5.29
CA ASN A 30 6.77 -4.18 5.63
C ASN A 30 5.48 -3.52 5.16
N GLU A 31 4.82 -2.78 6.04
CA GLU A 31 3.58 -2.07 5.71
C GLU A 31 3.87 -0.61 5.34
N HIS A 32 3.43 -0.21 4.15
CA HIS A 32 3.55 1.16 3.64
C HIS A 32 2.14 1.74 3.43
N LEU A 33 1.73 2.63 4.33
CA LEU A 33 0.47 3.37 4.19
C LEU A 33 0.70 4.60 3.31
N MET A 34 0.10 4.61 2.12
CA MET A 34 0.18 5.72 1.16
C MET A 34 -1.22 6.27 0.87
N PRO A 35 -1.75 7.15 1.74
CA PRO A 35 -3.05 7.76 1.52
C PRO A 35 -3.14 8.35 0.12
N PHE A 36 -4.32 8.28 -0.50
CA PHE A 36 -4.54 8.98 -1.74
C PHE A 36 -4.42 10.50 -1.47
N GLU A 37 -3.37 11.12 -2.00
CA GLU A 37 -3.21 12.57 -2.01
C GLU A 37 -4.44 13.18 -2.73
N GLY A 38 -5.02 14.22 -2.14
CA GLY A 38 -6.33 14.76 -2.51
C GLY A 38 -6.47 15.14 -3.99
N GLY A 39 -7.41 14.48 -4.68
CA GLY A 39 -7.90 14.90 -5.99
C GLY A 39 -7.25 14.22 -7.19
N PHE A 40 -7.99 14.19 -8.30
CA PHE A 40 -7.61 13.58 -9.59
C PHE A 40 -6.16 13.93 -9.99
N GLY A 41 -5.23 12.96 -9.90
CA GLY A 41 -3.97 13.00 -10.65
C GLY A 41 -2.66 12.86 -9.87
N ALA A 42 -2.62 12.95 -8.54
CA ALA A 42 -1.35 12.97 -7.79
C ALA A 42 -0.68 11.59 -7.55
N SER A 43 -1.30 10.49 -8.00
CA SER A 43 -0.81 9.12 -7.73
C SER A 43 0.34 8.67 -8.63
N HIS A 44 0.53 9.28 -9.81
CA HIS A 44 1.62 8.88 -10.72
C HIS A 44 2.98 9.39 -10.24
N ASP A 45 3.07 10.64 -9.79
CA ASP A 45 4.35 11.26 -9.41
C ASP A 45 4.94 10.64 -8.13
N THR A 46 4.07 10.23 -7.20
CA THR A 46 4.49 9.59 -5.95
C THR A 46 5.14 8.22 -6.22
N LEU A 47 4.65 7.46 -7.20
CA LEU A 47 5.23 6.15 -7.58
C LEU A 47 6.64 6.29 -8.20
N PHE A 48 6.89 7.35 -8.97
CA PHE A 48 8.20 7.56 -9.60
C PHE A 48 9.28 8.06 -8.63
N ILE A 49 8.91 8.82 -7.59
CA ILE A 49 9.85 9.27 -6.55
C ILE A 49 10.47 8.07 -5.81
N PHE A 50 9.70 7.03 -5.52
CA PHE A 50 10.20 5.83 -4.84
C PHE A 50 11.22 5.01 -5.66
N HIS A 51 11.16 5.07 -6.99
CA HIS A 51 12.05 4.28 -7.85
C HIS A 51 13.49 4.82 -7.91
N LEU A 52 13.72 6.09 -7.57
CA LEU A 52 15.03 6.74 -7.64
C LEU A 52 15.78 6.80 -6.29
N GLN A 53 15.21 6.24 -5.21
CA GLN A 53 15.83 6.25 -3.87
C GLN A 53 16.10 4.85 -3.28
N ALA A 54 15.98 3.79 -4.08
CA ALA A 54 16.28 2.40 -3.69
C ALA A 54 17.68 1.96 -4.14
#